data_AF-A0L2U0-F1
#
_entry.id   AF-A0L2U0-F1
#
_cell.length_a   1.000
_cell.length_b   1.000
_cell.length_c   1.000
_cell.angle_alpha   90.00
_cell.angle_beta   90.00
_cell.angle_gamma   90.00
#
_symmetry.space_group_name_H-M   'P 1'
#
loop_
_entity.id
_entity.type
_entity.pdbx_description
1 polymer ?
#
loop_
_entity_poly.entity_id
_entity_poly.type
_entity_poly.pdbx_seq_one_letter_code
_entity_poly.pdbx_strand_id
1 'polypeptide(L)' 'MSTKKPRKIHTQEFKAEALKLADKIGVAAAARELNLYESQLYNWRSSVEKKSNLNQ' A
#
# COMPACT_ATOMS: atom_id res chain seq x y z
N MET A 1 -10.78 8.57 -27.39
CA MET A 1 -10.13 9.17 -26.20
C MET A 1 -10.53 8.36 -24.98
N SER A 2 -9.67 7.44 -24.51
CA SER A 2 -10.02 6.50 -23.44
C SER A 2 -9.93 7.19 -22.08
N THR A 3 -11.07 7.50 -21.47
CA THR A 3 -11.19 8.10 -20.14
C THR A 3 -10.69 7.11 -19.08
N LYS A 4 -9.41 7.21 -18.70
CA LYS A 4 -8.84 6.44 -17.59
C LYS A 4 -9.52 6.91 -16.29
N LYS A 5 -10.39 6.06 -15.72
CA LYS A 5 -10.98 6.28 -14.39
C LYS A 5 -9.87 6.65 -13.40
N PRO A 6 -10.07 7.66 -12.53
CA PRO A 6 -9.07 8.03 -11.54
C PRO A 6 -8.81 6.80 -10.67
N ARG A 7 -7.59 6.26 -10.74
CA ARG A 7 -7.17 5.16 -9.87
C ARG A 7 -7.30 5.68 -8.44
N LYS A 8 -7.93 4.90 -7.53
CA LYS A 8 -7.94 5.21 -6.09
C LYS A 8 -6.49 5.29 -5.61
N ILE A 9 -5.92 6.49 -5.58
CA ILE A 9 -4.57 6.72 -5.05
C ILE A 9 -4.68 6.50 -3.55
N HIS A 10 -4.12 5.39 -3.08
CA HIS A 10 -3.91 5.21 -1.65
C HIS A 10 -2.79 6.18 -1.26
N THR A 11 -3.12 7.16 -0.41
CA THR A 11 -2.18 8.16 0.07
C THR A 11 -1.02 7.48 0.79
N GLN A 12 0.14 8.15 0.84
CA GLN A 12 1.30 7.61 1.54
C GLN A 12 1.01 7.36 3.02
N GLU A 13 0.17 8.20 3.62
CA GLU A 13 -0.30 8.06 5.00
C GLU A 13 -1.12 6.79 5.20
N PHE A 14 -2.06 6.49 4.29
CA PHE A 14 -2.84 5.25 4.36
C PHE A 14 -1.95 4.00 4.25
N LYS A 15 -0.93 4.04 3.38
CA LYS A 15 0.04 2.93 3.28
C LYS A 15 0.88 2.80 4.54
N ALA A 16 1.32 3.91 5.14
CA ALA A 16 2.11 3.90 6.36
C ALA A 16 1.29 3.38 7.55
N GLU A 17 0.02 3.79 7.67
CA GLU A 17 -0.90 3.29 8.68
C GLU A 17 -1.17 1.80 8.50
N ALA A 18 -1.38 1.35 7.27
CA ALA A 18 -1.55 -0.06 6.95
C ALA A 18 -0.31 -0.90 7.28
N LEU A 19 0.90 -0.38 7.04
CA LEU A 19 2.14 -1.04 7.43
C LEU A 19 2.33 -1.08 8.95
N LYS A 20 1.96 0.01 9.66
CA LYS A 20 2.00 0.06 11.13
C LYS A 20 1.00 -0.92 11.76
N LEU A 21 -0.18 -1.06 11.15
CA LEU A 21 -1.18 -2.04 11.57
C LEU A 21 -0.66 -3.46 11.31
N ALA A 22 -0.09 -3.71 10.13
CA ALA A 22 0.50 -5.01 9.78
C ALA A 22 1.65 -5.41 10.71
N ASP A 23 2.43 -4.45 11.22
CA ASP A 23 3.47 -4.71 12.24
C ASP A 23 2.87 -5.09 13.60
N LYS A 24 1.75 -4.47 13.98
CA LYS A 24 1.07 -4.68 15.26
C LYS A 24 0.24 -5.97 15.33
N ILE A 25 -0.54 -6.27 14.29
CA ILE A 25 -1.51 -7.39 14.28
C ILE A 25 -1.18 -8.46 13.22
N GLY A 26 -0.15 -8.25 12.41
CA GLY A 26 0.22 -9.11 11.29
C GLY A 26 -0.42 -8.68 9.96
N VAL A 27 0.25 -9.02 8.85
CA VAL A 27 -0.16 -8.67 7.47
C VAL A 27 -1.57 -9.19 7.14
N ALA A 28 -1.87 -10.45 7.47
CA ALA A 28 -3.15 -11.08 7.19
C ALA A 28 -4.32 -10.39 7.92
N ALA A 29 -4.12 -10.05 9.21
CA ALA A 29 -5.14 -9.38 10.00
C ALA A 29 -5.35 -7.92 9.53
N ALA A 30 -4.26 -7.19 9.27
CA ALA A 30 -4.33 -5.83 8.75
C ALA A 30 -4.96 -5.75 7.35
N ALA A 31 -4.70 -6.74 6.49
CA ALA A 31 -5.34 -6.86 5.18
C ALA A 31 -6.86 -7.02 5.32
N ARG A 32 -7.32 -7.84 6.27
CA ARG A 32 -8.75 -8.04 6.53
C ARG A 32 -9.44 -6.79 7.07
N GLU A 33 -8.83 -6.12 8.04
CA GLU A 33 -9.35 -4.88 8.65
C GLU A 33 -9.44 -3.73 7.62
N LEU A 34 -8.43 -3.59 6.76
CA LEU A 34 -8.39 -2.53 5.75
C LEU A 34 -9.07 -2.91 4.43
N ASN A 35 -9.62 -4.13 4.36
CA ASN A 35 -10.20 -4.70 3.14
C ASN A 35 -9.23 -4.64 1.93
N LEU A 36 -7.95 -4.93 2.19
CA LEU A 36 -6.87 -4.96 1.21
C LEU A 36 -6.46 -6.40 0.91
N TYR A 37 -5.84 -6.60 -0.25
CA TYR A 37 -5.13 -7.85 -0.50
C TYR A 37 -3.79 -7.86 0.23
N GLU A 38 -3.42 -8.98 0.83
CA GLU A 38 -2.10 -9.16 1.48
C GLU A 38 -0.95 -8.85 0.51
N SER A 39 -1.12 -9.22 -0.76
CA SER A 39 -0.18 -8.88 -1.83
C SER A 39 0.04 -7.36 -1.97
N GLN A 40 -0.95 -6.51 -1.70
CA GLN A 40 -0.77 -5.05 -1.71
C GLN A 40 0.15 -4.59 -0.57
N LEU A 41 0.01 -5.16 0.62
CA LEU A 41 0.87 -4.84 1.77
C LEU A 41 2.32 -5.26 1.52
N TYR A 42 2.53 -6.47 0.96
CA TYR A 42 3.86 -6.91 0.53
C TYR A 42 4.45 -5.99 -0.55
N ASN A 43 3.66 -5.61 -1.55
CA ASN A 43 4.08 -4.67 -2.59
C ASN A 43 4.42 -3.29 -2.00
N TRP A 44 3.68 -2.80 -1.01
CA TRP A 44 3.97 -1.52 -0.36
C TRP A 44 5.26 -1.54 0.42
N ARG A 45 5.58 -2.64 1.13
CA ARG A 45 6.88 -2.82 1.80
C ARG A 45 8.04 -2.61 0.82
N SER A 46 7.97 -3.22 -0.37
CA SER A 46 8.98 -3.05 -1.42
C SER A 46 8.95 -1.65 -2.07
N SER A 47 7.79 -1.00 -2.09
CA SER A 47 7.62 0.34 -2.66
C SER A 47 8.15 1.46 -1.76
N VAL A 48 8.28 1.25 -0.44
CA VAL A 48 8.93 2.21 0.45
C VAL A 48 10.41 2.38 0.07
N GLU A 49 11.09 1.30 -0.31
CA GLU A 49 12.49 1.35 -0.72
C GLU A 49 12.68 2.00 -2.10
N LYS A 50 11.75 1.79 -3.05
CA LYS A 50 11.88 2.36 -4.41
C LYS A 50 11.50 3.84 -4.54
N LYS A 51 10.81 4.43 -3.56
CA LYS A 51 10.50 5.87 -3.59
C LYS A 51 11.69 6.78 -3.22
N SER A 52 12.86 6.21 -2.91
CA SER A 52 14.12 6.96 -2.90
C SER A 52 14.87 6.90 -4.25
N ASN A 53 14.37 6.15 -5.25
CA ASN A 53 15.13 5.93 -6.49
C ASN A 53 14.25 5.70 -7.75
N LEU A 54 13.16 6.45 -7.91
CA LEU A 54 12.47 6.54 -9.22
C LEU A 54 12.38 7.99 -9.68
N ASN A 55 13.56 8.55 -9.96
CA ASN A 55 13.77 9.66 -10.86
C ASN A 55 15.00 9.34 -11.71
N GLN A 56 14.79 8.56 -12.78
CA GLN A 56 15.74 8.41 -13.89
C GLN A 56 14.95 8.37 -15.19
#